data_AF-A0A9D3TGJ4-F1
#
_entry.id   AF-A0A9D3TGJ4-F1
#
_cell.length_a   1.000
_cell.length_b   1.000
_cell.length_c   1.000
_cell.angle_alpha   90.00
_cell.angle_beta   90.00
_cell.angle_gamma   90.00
#
_symmetry.space_group_name_H-M   'P 1'
#
loop_
_entity.id
_entity.type
_entity.pdbx_description
1 polymer ?
#
loop_
_entity_poly.entity_id
_entity_poly.type
_entity_poly.pdbx_seq_one_letter_code
_entity_poly.pdbx_strand_id
1 'polypeptide(L)'
;MSILFQNTEGWLLDQCSFLSNSFQCCLEVGKNDQKQYLKCSFKRHYFDIFKPHITLKPDTTDTDVTDSSTQTVVGCKESEIDSILQTEEKRQTTQTADRKKQKRKRKRKQKELNQGEIDSQFYHDKVRRVILEGTPIFVEEGFSCGYLSTAEKDKLSLPISTDEGQLADLCDMAKQLPLVDDSEQKPVQVIEDNDKHQVEQLDLFTRVTRNPLNCARVVTLMGERYLLPPHCSFLLSDITRMQPLVNYGKKFDAIVLDPPWENKSVKRSRRYSFLPSSQLRWLPVPLLSAPGCMVATWVTNRQKHLRFVKEDLYPHWGVEVLAEWLWVKITRSGEFVFPLDSPHKKPYEVLVLGRFRGSKDHSVSDSTKSEPALPDKRLLVSIPSLLHSQKPSLSEVLKEYLSPGTECLELFARSLQPGWTSWGNEVIKFQHVRFFDVEPTSSPIVASPSRRSPLRPGDSPTDG
;
A
#
# COMPACT_ATOMS: atom_id res chain seq x y z
N MET A 1 -2.25 -17.25 1.83
CA MET A 1 -2.11 -16.62 3.17
C MET A 1 -1.40 -15.30 2.96
N SER A 2 -1.81 -14.21 3.63
CA SER A 2 -1.04 -12.96 3.56
C SER A 2 0.04 -12.90 4.61
N ILE A 3 -0.19 -13.52 5.79
CA ILE A 3 0.81 -13.68 6.85
C ILE A 3 1.49 -15.05 6.68
N LEU A 4 2.80 -15.06 6.55
CA LEU A 4 3.63 -16.27 6.48
C LEU A 4 4.17 -16.67 7.85
N PHE A 5 4.53 -15.67 8.65
CA PHE A 5 5.07 -15.83 10.00
C PHE A 5 4.68 -14.62 10.85
N GLN A 6 4.47 -14.85 12.14
CA GLN A 6 4.13 -13.80 13.11
C GLN A 6 4.77 -14.11 14.46
N ASN A 7 5.29 -13.08 15.11
CA ASN A 7 5.76 -13.14 16.49
C ASN A 7 5.49 -11.82 17.23
N THR A 8 6.12 -11.64 18.39
CA THR A 8 6.00 -10.41 19.17
C THR A 8 6.70 -9.20 18.55
N GLU A 9 7.51 -9.33 17.51
CA GLU A 9 8.14 -8.19 16.82
C GLU A 9 7.29 -7.72 15.63
N GLY A 10 6.45 -8.59 15.06
CA GLY A 10 5.63 -8.26 13.90
C GLY A 10 5.33 -9.45 12.98
N TRP A 11 5.30 -9.19 11.67
CA TRP A 11 4.80 -10.12 10.66
C TRP A 11 5.70 -10.18 9.42
N LEU A 12 5.85 -11.39 8.86
CA LEU A 12 6.32 -11.61 7.49
C LEU A 12 5.11 -11.76 6.57
N LEU A 13 5.03 -10.94 5.52
CA LEU A 13 3.86 -10.86 4.65
C LEU A 13 4.14 -11.27 3.19
N ASP A 14 3.26 -12.09 2.62
CA ASP A 14 3.19 -12.39 1.18
C ASP A 14 2.02 -11.63 0.53
N GLN A 15 2.32 -10.42 0.08
CA GLN A 15 1.34 -9.56 -0.57
C GLN A 15 0.84 -10.13 -1.91
N CYS A 16 1.67 -10.87 -2.65
CA CYS A 16 1.25 -11.42 -3.94
C CYS A 16 0.21 -12.53 -3.75
N SER A 17 0.41 -13.38 -2.74
CA SER A 17 -0.56 -14.40 -2.35
C SER A 17 -1.85 -13.77 -1.84
N PHE A 18 -1.78 -12.69 -1.05
CA PHE A 18 -2.97 -11.93 -0.64
C PHE A 18 -3.79 -11.44 -1.83
N LEU A 19 -3.14 -10.76 -2.78
CA LEU A 19 -3.78 -10.19 -3.98
C LEU A 19 -4.36 -11.27 -4.90
N SER A 20 -3.92 -12.52 -4.80
CA SER A 20 -4.41 -13.64 -5.61
C SER A 20 -5.52 -14.45 -4.93
N ASN A 21 -5.55 -14.48 -3.59
CA ASN A 21 -6.39 -15.41 -2.83
C ASN A 21 -7.89 -15.22 -3.09
N SER A 22 -8.31 -13.97 -3.22
CA SER A 22 -9.72 -13.60 -3.43
C SER A 22 -10.24 -13.92 -4.83
N PHE A 23 -9.35 -14.28 -5.75
CA PHE A 23 -9.63 -14.45 -7.17
C PHE A 23 -9.41 -15.89 -7.65
N GLN A 24 -9.32 -16.85 -6.73
CA GLN A 24 -9.23 -18.28 -7.09
C GLN A 24 -10.51 -18.80 -7.75
N CYS A 25 -11.64 -18.11 -7.55
CA CYS A 25 -12.92 -18.38 -8.20
C CYS A 25 -13.58 -17.03 -8.57
N CYS A 26 -13.50 -16.66 -9.84
CA CYS A 26 -14.03 -15.43 -10.40
C CYS A 26 -15.21 -15.75 -11.32
N LEU A 27 -16.38 -15.22 -11.02
CA LEU A 27 -17.54 -15.30 -11.89
C LEU A 27 -17.37 -14.31 -13.06
N GLU A 28 -17.54 -14.80 -14.28
CA GLU A 28 -17.73 -13.96 -15.45
C GLU A 28 -19.02 -14.36 -16.15
N VAL A 29 -19.81 -13.38 -16.56
CA VAL A 29 -21.02 -13.62 -17.35
C VAL A 29 -20.66 -13.39 -18.82
N GLY A 30 -20.85 -14.39 -19.68
CA GLY A 30 -20.60 -14.39 -21.12
C GLY A 30 -21.72 -13.69 -21.92
N LYS A 31 -21.53 -13.43 -23.22
CA LYS A 31 -22.48 -12.65 -24.05
C LYS A 31 -23.90 -13.24 -24.13
N ASN A 32 -24.04 -14.54 -23.89
CA ASN A 32 -25.33 -15.26 -23.94
C ASN A 32 -25.84 -15.57 -22.51
N ASP A 33 -25.51 -14.74 -21.52
CA ASP A 33 -25.77 -14.95 -20.08
C ASP A 33 -25.23 -16.26 -19.49
N GLN A 34 -24.29 -16.90 -20.19
CA GLN A 34 -23.59 -18.07 -19.71
C GLN A 34 -22.60 -17.68 -18.62
N LYS A 35 -22.79 -18.22 -17.41
CA LYS A 35 -21.86 -18.05 -16.30
C LYS A 35 -20.64 -18.96 -16.52
N GLN A 36 -19.45 -18.36 -16.51
CA GLN A 36 -18.16 -19.07 -16.50
C GLN A 36 -17.37 -18.71 -15.25
N TYR A 37 -16.52 -19.64 -14.81
CA TYR A 37 -15.65 -19.44 -13.66
C TYR A 37 -14.19 -19.43 -14.10
N LEU A 38 -13.46 -18.42 -13.67
CA LEU A 38 -12.05 -18.23 -13.96
C LEU A 38 -11.26 -18.30 -12.66
N LYS A 39 -10.02 -18.78 -12.74
CA LYS A 39 -9.02 -18.62 -11.71
C LYS A 39 -8.11 -17.50 -12.15
N CYS A 40 -8.00 -16.47 -11.33
CA CYS A 40 -7.10 -15.35 -11.59
C CYS A 40 -6.07 -15.27 -10.46
N SER A 41 -4.80 -15.09 -10.83
CA SER A 41 -3.72 -14.86 -9.87
C SER A 41 -3.00 -13.57 -10.23
N PHE A 42 -2.73 -12.74 -9.23
CA PHE A 42 -1.95 -11.54 -9.44
C PHE A 42 -0.54 -11.92 -9.91
N LYS A 43 -0.05 -11.24 -10.93
CA LYS A 43 1.21 -11.62 -11.58
C LYS A 43 2.38 -11.52 -10.61
N ARG A 44 3.04 -12.64 -10.36
CA ARG A 44 4.13 -12.75 -9.37
C ARG A 44 5.37 -11.93 -9.71
N HIS A 45 5.63 -11.69 -10.99
CA HIS A 45 6.83 -10.95 -11.43
C HIS A 45 6.89 -9.52 -10.87
N TYR A 46 5.76 -8.93 -10.45
CA TYR A 46 5.77 -7.63 -9.76
C TYR A 46 6.41 -7.70 -8.36
N PHE A 47 6.64 -8.88 -7.79
CA PHE A 47 7.26 -9.08 -6.47
C PHE A 47 8.60 -9.82 -6.58
N ASP A 48 9.17 -9.95 -7.77
CA ASP A 48 10.43 -10.64 -8.02
C ASP A 48 11.63 -9.67 -7.98
N ILE A 49 11.89 -9.11 -6.78
CA ILE A 49 13.04 -8.22 -6.55
C ILE A 49 14.20 -9.05 -5.99
N PHE A 50 15.15 -9.43 -6.83
CA PHE A 50 16.28 -10.29 -6.43
C PHE A 50 17.53 -9.55 -5.96
N LYS A 51 17.71 -8.28 -6.35
CA LYS A 51 18.91 -7.50 -6.01
C LYS A 51 18.54 -6.17 -5.35
N PRO A 52 19.30 -5.72 -4.35
CA PRO A 52 19.19 -4.36 -3.85
C PRO A 52 19.33 -3.36 -4.99
N HIS A 53 18.57 -2.27 -4.94
CA HIS A 53 18.64 -1.23 -5.98
C HIS A 53 19.96 -0.45 -5.95
N ILE A 54 20.70 -0.53 -4.85
CA ILE A 54 22.04 0.05 -4.67
C ILE A 54 22.85 -0.91 -3.81
N THR A 55 23.98 -1.40 -4.32
CA THR A 55 24.96 -2.16 -3.55
C THR A 55 26.05 -1.20 -3.09
N LEU A 56 26.25 -1.04 -1.78
CA LEU A 56 27.48 -0.41 -1.27
C LEU A 56 28.62 -1.39 -1.55
N LYS A 57 29.70 -0.93 -2.18
CA LYS A 57 30.88 -1.79 -2.37
C LYS A 57 31.45 -2.11 -0.98
N PRO A 58 31.78 -3.38 -0.69
CA PRO A 58 32.47 -3.72 0.56
C PRO A 58 33.83 -3.01 0.58
N ASP A 59 34.15 -2.36 1.70
CA ASP A 59 35.50 -1.87 1.97
C ASP A 59 36.44 -3.07 2.05
N THR A 60 37.35 -3.18 1.09
CA THR A 60 38.45 -4.13 1.11
C THR A 60 39.41 -3.73 2.23
N THR A 61 39.33 -4.42 3.37
CA THR A 61 40.37 -4.39 4.39
C THR A 61 41.49 -5.33 3.98
N ASP A 62 42.59 -4.77 3.47
CA ASP A 62 43.90 -5.42 3.57
C ASP A 62 44.62 -4.91 4.83
N THR A 63 45.10 -5.86 5.61
CA THR A 63 45.99 -5.72 6.76
C THR A 63 47.29 -5.00 6.39
N ASP A 64 47.62 -3.88 7.05
CA ASP A 64 48.84 -3.79 7.86
C ASP A 64 48.89 -2.52 8.74
N VAL A 65 49.64 -2.63 9.82
CA VAL A 65 49.69 -1.78 11.03
C VAL A 65 50.43 -0.45 10.79
N THR A 66 49.87 0.69 11.23
CA THR A 66 50.46 1.63 12.22
C THR A 66 49.63 2.91 12.41
N ASP A 67 49.71 3.41 13.64
CA ASP A 67 49.00 4.48 14.34
C ASP A 67 48.89 5.85 13.63
N SER A 68 47.68 6.42 13.54
CA SER A 68 47.33 7.72 14.15
C SER A 68 45.93 8.18 13.72
N SER A 69 45.22 8.72 14.70
CA SER A 69 43.94 9.41 14.63
C SER A 69 43.73 10.32 13.40
N THR A 70 42.66 10.09 12.64
CA THR A 70 41.79 11.13 12.05
C THR A 70 40.59 10.49 11.31
N GLN A 71 39.38 10.97 11.60
CA GLN A 71 38.14 10.58 10.92
C GLN A 71 38.14 11.10 9.48
N THR A 72 38.02 10.21 8.50
CA THR A 72 37.89 10.55 7.08
C THR A 72 36.54 10.06 6.55
N VAL A 73 35.61 11.00 6.39
CA VAL A 73 34.34 10.80 5.66
C VAL A 73 34.62 10.94 4.16
N VAL A 74 34.58 9.84 3.41
CA VAL A 74 34.76 9.85 1.96
C VAL A 74 33.41 10.05 1.27
N GLY A 75 33.25 11.20 0.59
CA GLY A 75 32.06 11.56 -0.17
C GLY A 75 31.96 10.84 -1.52
N CYS A 76 30.83 10.19 -1.78
CA CYS A 76 30.49 9.61 -3.07
C CYS A 76 29.89 10.65 -4.04
N LYS A 77 30.27 10.53 -5.31
CA LYS A 77 30.04 11.50 -6.40
C LYS A 77 28.56 11.56 -6.82
N GLU A 78 28.04 12.77 -6.90
CA GLU A 78 26.64 13.15 -7.17
C GLU A 78 26.26 13.19 -8.68
N SER A 79 26.88 12.40 -9.56
CA SER A 79 26.67 12.55 -11.03
C SER A 79 26.39 11.27 -11.83
N GLU A 80 25.99 10.17 -11.18
CA GLU A 80 25.57 8.93 -11.88
C GLU A 80 24.14 8.47 -11.50
N ILE A 81 23.40 9.29 -10.75
CA ILE A 81 22.10 8.91 -10.17
C ILE A 81 20.91 9.27 -11.10
N ASP A 82 21.08 10.18 -12.06
CA ASP A 82 20.02 10.59 -12.99
C ASP A 82 20.13 9.93 -14.39
N SER A 83 21.14 9.09 -14.63
CA SER A 83 21.48 8.61 -15.99
C SER A 83 20.93 7.22 -16.37
N ILE A 84 20.24 6.51 -15.47
CA ILE A 84 19.87 5.08 -15.70
C ILE A 84 18.37 4.87 -16.00
N LEU A 85 17.58 5.94 -16.19
CA LEU A 85 16.16 5.82 -16.58
C LEU A 85 15.71 6.71 -17.75
N GLN A 86 16.63 7.15 -18.61
CA GLN A 86 16.25 7.87 -19.84
C GLN A 86 17.19 7.52 -20.99
N THR A 87 16.90 6.44 -21.71
CA THR A 87 17.42 6.26 -23.07
C THR A 87 16.37 5.56 -23.92
N GLU A 88 15.44 6.33 -24.47
CA GLU A 88 14.82 6.07 -25.78
C GLU A 88 14.15 7.38 -26.25
N GLU A 89 14.24 7.64 -27.55
CA GLU A 89 13.74 8.82 -28.27
C GLU A 89 14.58 10.12 -28.24
N LYS A 90 15.55 10.20 -29.17
CA LYS A 90 15.45 11.05 -30.39
C LYS A 90 16.78 11.05 -31.14
N ARG A 91 16.80 10.39 -32.30
CA ARG A 91 17.78 10.63 -33.36
C ARG A 91 17.17 11.62 -34.34
N GLN A 92 17.76 12.80 -34.48
CA GLN A 92 18.05 13.43 -35.78
C GLN A 92 18.86 14.73 -35.61
N THR A 93 20.09 14.68 -36.15
CA THR A 93 20.84 15.70 -36.93
C THR A 93 20.85 17.16 -36.47
N THR A 94 22.02 17.67 -36.06
CA THR A 94 22.96 18.40 -36.94
C THR A 94 24.25 18.79 -36.20
N GLN A 95 25.37 18.73 -36.93
CA GLN A 95 26.72 19.11 -36.51
C GLN A 95 26.85 20.64 -36.39
N THR A 96 27.63 21.14 -35.42
CA THR A 96 28.72 22.11 -35.65
C THR A 96 29.49 22.49 -34.37
N ALA A 97 30.83 22.38 -34.48
CA ALA A 97 31.91 23.20 -33.94
C ALA A 97 32.01 23.58 -32.43
N ASP A 98 32.97 22.92 -31.78
CA ASP A 98 34.09 23.47 -31.00
C ASP A 98 33.94 24.77 -30.18
N ARG A 99 34.08 24.64 -28.85
CA ARG A 99 34.89 25.55 -28.02
C ARG A 99 35.15 24.95 -26.62
N LYS A 100 36.38 24.49 -26.40
CA LYS A 100 36.91 24.10 -25.08
C LYS A 100 36.87 25.29 -24.10
N LYS A 101 35.98 25.24 -23.11
CA LYS A 101 36.09 26.04 -21.87
C LYS A 101 36.43 25.11 -20.71
N GLN A 102 37.67 25.18 -20.23
CA GLN A 102 38.11 24.54 -18.99
C GLN A 102 37.29 25.11 -17.81
N LYS A 103 36.29 24.35 -17.34
CA LYS A 103 35.60 24.64 -16.08
C LYS A 103 36.49 24.16 -14.92
N ARG A 104 37.11 25.10 -14.20
CA ARG A 104 37.71 24.84 -12.87
C ARG A 104 36.64 24.22 -11.97
N LYS A 105 36.81 22.94 -11.59
CA LYS A 105 35.96 22.26 -10.60
C LYS A 105 36.17 22.96 -9.25
N ARG A 106 35.23 23.83 -8.85
CA ARG A 106 35.11 24.27 -7.45
C ARG A 106 34.86 23.03 -6.60
N LYS A 107 35.78 22.69 -5.68
CA LYS A 107 35.54 21.70 -4.62
C LYS A 107 34.26 22.13 -3.88
N ARG A 108 33.23 21.28 -3.91
CA ARG A 108 31.93 21.53 -3.30
C ARG A 108 32.16 21.49 -1.78
N LYS A 109 31.97 22.62 -1.09
CA LYS A 109 32.01 22.70 0.37
C LYS A 109 30.97 21.70 0.91
N GLN A 110 31.37 20.84 1.85
CA GLN A 110 30.47 19.87 2.49
C GLN A 110 29.27 20.65 3.03
N LYS A 111 28.09 20.39 2.47
CA LYS A 111 26.90 21.18 2.76
C LYS A 111 26.40 20.76 4.13
N GLU A 112 26.32 21.70 5.07
CA GLU A 112 25.65 21.47 6.36
C GLU A 112 24.25 20.92 6.11
N LEU A 113 23.87 19.89 6.87
CA LEU A 113 22.56 19.28 6.78
C LEU A 113 21.50 20.32 7.12
N ASN A 114 20.42 20.36 6.35
CA ASN A 114 19.27 21.20 6.71
C ASN A 114 18.48 20.56 7.87
N GLN A 115 17.68 21.36 8.58
CA GLN A 115 16.90 20.86 9.72
C GLN A 115 16.07 19.61 9.42
N GLY A 116 15.48 19.51 8.22
CA GLY A 116 14.71 18.33 7.83
C GLY A 116 15.56 17.08 7.63
N GLU A 117 16.82 17.21 7.22
CA GLU A 117 17.78 16.11 7.16
C GLU A 117 18.21 15.67 8.57
N ILE A 118 18.45 16.63 9.47
CA ILE A 118 18.78 16.37 10.88
C ILE A 118 17.63 15.62 11.56
N ASP A 119 16.39 16.12 11.45
CA ASP A 119 15.20 15.47 12.00
C ASP A 119 15.07 14.04 11.46
N SER A 120 15.32 13.85 10.15
CA SER A 120 15.20 12.54 9.50
C SER A 120 16.25 11.56 10.00
N GLN A 121 17.48 12.04 10.25
CA GLN A 121 18.54 11.23 10.83
C GLN A 121 18.21 10.84 12.27
N PHE A 122 17.77 11.78 13.10
CA PHE A 122 17.39 11.50 14.49
C PHE A 122 16.27 10.44 14.57
N TYR A 123 15.23 10.59 13.74
CA TYR A 123 14.17 9.57 13.66
C TYR A 123 14.70 8.22 13.16
N HIS A 124 15.60 8.23 12.17
CA HIS A 124 16.22 7.01 11.68
C HIS A 124 16.98 6.28 12.80
N ASP A 125 17.80 6.99 13.57
CA ASP A 125 18.57 6.42 14.67
C ASP A 125 17.65 5.80 15.75
N LYS A 126 16.48 6.42 16.00
CA LYS A 126 15.43 5.88 16.90
C LYS A 126 14.92 4.51 16.46
N VAL A 127 14.68 4.31 15.16
CA VAL A 127 14.05 3.08 14.63
C VAL A 127 15.05 2.06 14.11
N ARG A 128 16.29 2.48 13.81
CA ARG A 128 17.35 1.67 13.22
C ARG A 128 17.59 0.38 13.98
N ARG A 129 17.70 0.47 15.32
CA ARG A 129 17.96 -0.69 16.17
C ARG A 129 16.85 -1.74 16.07
N VAL A 130 15.59 -1.32 16.13
CA VAL A 130 14.43 -2.22 16.01
C VAL A 130 14.44 -2.96 14.68
N ILE A 131 14.74 -2.26 13.58
CA ILE A 131 14.79 -2.88 12.25
C ILE A 131 15.94 -3.89 12.17
N LEU A 132 17.14 -3.55 12.65
CA LEU A 132 18.31 -4.44 12.58
C LEU A 132 18.16 -5.69 13.44
N GLU A 133 17.60 -5.55 14.64
CA GLU A 133 17.43 -6.66 15.57
C GLU A 133 16.22 -7.54 15.21
N GLY A 134 15.13 -6.94 14.72
CA GLY A 134 13.89 -7.66 14.43
C GLY A 134 13.84 -8.33 13.05
N THR A 135 14.43 -7.72 12.01
CA THR A 135 14.33 -8.24 10.62
C THR A 135 14.92 -9.66 10.44
N PRO A 136 16.08 -10.03 11.03
CA PRO A 136 16.71 -11.33 10.78
C PRO A 136 15.80 -12.53 11.03
N ILE A 137 14.94 -12.49 12.05
CA ILE A 137 14.01 -13.58 12.39
C ILE A 137 13.01 -13.80 11.24
N PHE A 138 12.48 -12.73 10.65
CA PHE A 138 11.55 -12.83 9.52
C PHE A 138 12.25 -13.31 8.24
N VAL A 139 13.53 -12.98 8.07
CA VAL A 139 14.32 -13.45 6.92
C VAL A 139 14.60 -14.94 7.04
N GLU A 140 14.99 -15.42 8.23
CA GLU A 140 15.20 -16.85 8.50
C GLU A 140 13.93 -17.66 8.24
N GLU A 141 12.79 -17.22 8.77
CA GLU A 141 11.49 -17.85 8.53
C GLU A 141 11.08 -17.77 7.05
N GLY A 142 11.40 -16.68 6.37
CA GLY A 142 11.20 -16.52 4.94
C GLY A 142 11.93 -17.58 4.12
N PHE A 143 13.18 -17.92 4.48
CA PHE A 143 13.92 -19.02 3.86
C PHE A 143 13.34 -20.39 4.24
N SER A 144 13.02 -20.60 5.52
CA SER A 144 12.45 -21.84 6.04
C SER A 144 11.16 -22.24 5.32
N CYS A 145 10.26 -21.29 5.06
CA CYS A 145 9.00 -21.53 4.36
C CYS A 145 9.10 -21.46 2.82
N GLY A 146 10.29 -21.21 2.26
CA GLY A 146 10.53 -21.10 0.82
C GLY A 146 9.99 -19.82 0.16
N TYR A 147 9.58 -18.82 0.95
CA TYR A 147 9.20 -17.49 0.44
C TYR A 147 10.42 -16.71 -0.05
N LEU A 148 11.57 -16.87 0.60
CA LEU A 148 12.85 -16.30 0.21
C LEU A 148 13.72 -17.39 -0.44
N SER A 149 14.59 -16.97 -1.35
CA SER A 149 15.52 -17.85 -2.05
C SER A 149 16.76 -17.11 -2.49
N THR A 150 17.91 -17.78 -2.39
CA THR A 150 19.20 -17.30 -2.91
C THR A 150 19.40 -17.60 -4.38
N ALA A 151 18.51 -18.39 -5.01
CA ALA A 151 18.61 -18.73 -6.42
C ALA A 151 18.24 -17.52 -7.29
N GLU A 152 19.21 -17.02 -8.06
CA GLU A 152 18.94 -16.06 -9.13
C GLU A 152 18.15 -16.78 -10.23
N LYS A 153 16.85 -16.48 -10.37
CA LYS A 153 16.11 -16.84 -11.59
C LYS A 153 16.43 -15.82 -12.68
N ASP A 154 16.66 -16.32 -13.89
CA ASP A 154 16.92 -15.48 -15.06
C ASP A 154 15.88 -14.36 -15.20
N LYS A 155 16.37 -13.14 -15.43
CA LYS A 155 15.55 -11.95 -15.64
C LYS A 155 14.63 -12.13 -16.85
N LEU A 156 13.37 -12.48 -16.61
CA LEU A 156 12.30 -12.14 -17.55
C LEU A 156 11.95 -10.67 -17.34
N SER A 157 12.69 -9.78 -18.00
CA SER A 157 12.34 -8.36 -18.08
C SER A 157 11.13 -8.20 -18.98
N LEU A 158 9.93 -8.35 -18.42
CA LEU A 158 8.72 -7.90 -19.08
C LEU A 158 8.64 -6.38 -18.96
N PRO A 159 8.35 -5.64 -20.04
CA PRO A 159 8.16 -4.20 -19.96
C PRO A 159 7.01 -3.91 -18.99
N ILE A 160 7.29 -3.12 -17.95
CA ILE A 160 6.23 -2.56 -17.09
C ILE A 160 5.50 -1.53 -17.96
N SER A 161 4.31 -1.87 -18.45
CA SER A 161 3.48 -0.90 -19.17
C SER A 161 3.10 0.23 -18.23
N THR A 162 3.55 1.44 -18.57
CA THR A 162 3.35 2.67 -17.80
C THR A 162 2.10 3.39 -18.31
N ASP A 163 0.96 2.71 -18.26
CA ASP A 163 -0.34 3.36 -18.45
C ASP A 163 -0.73 4.00 -17.11
N GLU A 164 -0.01 5.07 -16.77
CA GLU A 164 -0.17 5.82 -15.52
C GLU A 164 -1.06 7.04 -15.79
N GLY A 165 -2.27 7.08 -15.21
CA GLY A 165 -3.05 8.33 -15.09
C GLY A 165 -4.49 8.29 -15.61
N GLN A 166 -4.88 7.33 -16.46
CA GLN A 166 -6.19 7.33 -17.12
C GLN A 166 -7.38 7.47 -16.14
N LEU A 167 -7.36 6.73 -15.02
CA LEU A 167 -8.43 6.82 -13.99
C LEU A 167 -8.44 8.18 -13.27
N ALA A 168 -7.27 8.74 -13.00
CA ALA A 168 -7.15 10.04 -12.34
C ALA A 168 -7.62 11.17 -13.26
N ASP A 169 -7.30 11.11 -14.56
CA ASP A 169 -7.76 12.05 -15.57
C ASP A 169 -9.29 12.00 -15.73
N LEU A 170 -9.88 10.80 -15.72
CA LEU A 170 -11.33 10.61 -15.72
C LEU A 170 -12.00 11.21 -14.47
N CYS A 171 -11.39 11.07 -13.29
CA CYS A 171 -11.87 11.74 -12.08
C CYS A 171 -11.82 13.27 -12.20
N ASP A 172 -10.74 13.81 -12.78
CA ASP A 172 -10.60 15.24 -12.99
C ASP A 172 -11.65 15.78 -13.98
N MET A 173 -11.99 15.02 -15.02
CA MET A 173 -13.10 15.36 -15.93
C MET A 173 -14.45 15.26 -15.23
N ALA A 174 -14.66 14.27 -14.36
CA ALA A 174 -15.90 14.07 -13.61
C ALA A 174 -16.21 15.22 -12.64
N LYS A 175 -15.25 16.09 -12.32
CA LYS A 175 -15.48 17.34 -11.56
C LYS A 175 -16.40 18.33 -12.27
N GLN A 176 -16.47 18.26 -13.60
CA GLN A 176 -17.33 19.13 -14.42
C GLN A 176 -18.77 18.62 -14.49
N LEU A 177 -19.05 17.41 -14.00
CA LEU A 177 -20.40 16.91 -13.91
C LEU A 177 -21.18 17.72 -12.87
N PRO A 178 -22.44 18.08 -13.13
CA PRO A 178 -23.27 18.78 -12.14
C PRO A 178 -23.27 18.04 -10.80
N LEU A 179 -23.21 18.80 -9.71
CA LEU A 179 -23.59 18.26 -8.41
C LEU A 179 -25.09 17.97 -8.52
N VAL A 180 -25.44 16.70 -8.65
CA VAL A 180 -26.84 16.27 -8.67
C VAL A 180 -27.43 16.59 -7.30
N ASP A 181 -28.65 17.14 -7.28
CA ASP A 181 -29.36 17.49 -6.05
C ASP A 181 -29.43 16.26 -5.12
N ASP A 182 -29.08 16.44 -3.84
CA ASP A 182 -28.92 15.36 -2.83
C ASP A 182 -30.22 14.57 -2.57
N SER A 183 -31.35 15.02 -3.12
CA SER A 183 -32.70 14.58 -2.76
C SER A 183 -33.23 13.35 -3.53
N GLU A 184 -32.65 12.96 -4.67
CA GLU A 184 -33.29 11.96 -5.56
C GLU A 184 -32.46 10.70 -5.92
N GLN A 185 -31.15 10.63 -5.61
CA GLN A 185 -30.32 9.48 -6.02
C GLN A 185 -29.92 8.57 -4.85
N LYS A 186 -30.08 7.24 -5.04
CA LYS A 186 -29.58 6.23 -4.09
C LYS A 186 -28.04 6.30 -4.05
N PRO A 187 -27.41 6.54 -2.88
CA PRO A 187 -25.95 6.74 -2.77
C PRO A 187 -25.14 5.49 -3.10
N VAL A 188 -25.79 4.33 -3.19
CA VAL A 188 -25.19 3.03 -3.48
C VAL A 188 -25.83 2.45 -4.74
N GLN A 189 -24.99 1.81 -5.56
CA GLN A 189 -25.41 0.93 -6.64
C GLN A 189 -24.80 -0.45 -6.43
N VAL A 190 -25.62 -1.48 -6.62
CA VAL A 190 -25.22 -2.88 -6.47
C VAL A 190 -25.07 -3.47 -7.87
N ILE A 191 -23.99 -4.20 -8.11
CA ILE A 191 -23.79 -4.90 -9.38
C ILE A 191 -24.67 -6.16 -9.37
N GLU A 192 -25.80 -6.11 -10.06
CA GLU A 192 -26.75 -7.23 -10.15
C GLU A 192 -26.24 -8.36 -11.08
N ASP A 193 -26.84 -9.54 -10.97
CA ASP A 193 -26.45 -10.75 -11.72
C ASP A 193 -26.93 -10.76 -13.19
N ASN A 194 -27.99 -10.01 -13.50
CA ASN A 194 -28.82 -10.26 -14.68
C ASN A 194 -28.69 -9.24 -15.83
N ASP A 195 -27.94 -8.13 -15.69
CA ASP A 195 -27.91 -7.10 -16.72
C ASP A 195 -26.51 -6.59 -17.04
N LYS A 196 -25.89 -7.17 -18.07
CA LYS A 196 -24.65 -6.65 -18.66
C LYS A 196 -24.75 -5.20 -19.10
N HIS A 197 -25.91 -4.80 -19.64
CA HIS A 197 -26.13 -3.43 -20.12
C HIS A 197 -26.18 -2.40 -18.99
N GLN A 198 -26.50 -2.80 -17.76
CA GLN A 198 -26.45 -1.92 -16.60
C GLN A 198 -25.02 -1.74 -16.06
N VAL A 199 -24.14 -2.75 -16.18
CA VAL A 199 -22.76 -2.67 -15.67
C VAL A 199 -21.91 -1.67 -16.46
N GLU A 200 -22.14 -1.56 -17.77
CA GLU A 200 -21.46 -0.56 -18.62
C GLU A 200 -21.94 0.88 -18.38
N GLN A 201 -23.10 1.05 -17.73
CA GLN A 201 -23.73 2.34 -17.44
C GLN A 201 -23.66 2.74 -15.95
N LEU A 202 -22.83 2.04 -15.14
CA LEU A 202 -22.67 2.37 -13.73
C LEU A 202 -22.09 3.77 -13.54
N ASP A 203 -22.71 4.56 -12.66
CA ASP A 203 -22.17 5.85 -12.26
C ASP A 203 -21.10 5.65 -11.19
N LEU A 204 -19.86 5.48 -11.62
CA LEU A 204 -18.73 5.22 -10.72
C LEU A 204 -18.30 6.45 -9.90
N PHE A 205 -18.73 7.65 -10.31
CA PHE A 205 -18.22 8.92 -9.80
C PHE A 205 -19.13 9.54 -8.74
N THR A 206 -20.43 9.26 -8.79
CA THR A 206 -21.40 9.84 -7.85
C THR A 206 -22.06 8.80 -6.93
N ARG A 207 -21.80 7.50 -7.13
CA ARG A 207 -22.41 6.42 -6.33
C ARG A 207 -21.38 5.39 -5.91
N VAL A 208 -21.52 4.90 -4.67
CA VAL A 208 -20.71 3.79 -4.16
C VAL A 208 -21.14 2.51 -4.89
N THR A 209 -20.20 1.88 -5.58
CA THR A 209 -20.42 0.63 -6.32
C THR A 209 -20.09 -0.56 -5.44
N ARG A 210 -21.00 -1.54 -5.32
CA ARG A 210 -20.83 -2.72 -4.47
C ARG A 210 -20.91 -4.01 -5.27
N ASN A 211 -19.92 -4.88 -5.09
CA ASN A 211 -20.05 -6.30 -5.43
C ASN A 211 -20.66 -7.04 -4.22
N PRO A 212 -21.91 -7.51 -4.29
CA PRO A 212 -22.56 -8.17 -3.16
C PRO A 212 -22.13 -9.64 -3.01
N LEU A 213 -21.50 -10.22 -4.02
CA LEU A 213 -21.24 -11.66 -4.08
C LEU A 213 -20.19 -12.14 -3.09
N ASN A 214 -20.32 -13.42 -2.73
CA ASN A 214 -19.35 -14.19 -1.95
C ASN A 214 -18.12 -14.63 -2.76
N CYS A 215 -18.09 -14.36 -4.07
CA CYS A 215 -16.96 -14.63 -4.95
C CYS A 215 -16.52 -13.37 -5.70
N ALA A 216 -15.31 -13.41 -6.25
CA ALA A 216 -14.85 -12.35 -7.14
C ALA A 216 -15.64 -12.38 -8.46
N ARG A 217 -15.66 -11.25 -9.18
CA ARG A 217 -16.36 -11.11 -10.45
C ARG A 217 -15.53 -10.34 -11.47
N VAL A 218 -15.58 -10.75 -12.72
CA VAL A 218 -15.11 -9.94 -13.86
C VAL A 218 -16.24 -9.02 -14.33
N VAL A 219 -15.96 -7.73 -14.43
CA VAL A 219 -16.87 -6.70 -14.93
C VAL A 219 -16.20 -5.85 -16.00
N THR A 220 -16.99 -5.27 -16.90
CA THR A 220 -16.53 -4.25 -17.84
C THR A 220 -16.94 -2.89 -17.30
N LEU A 221 -15.96 -2.03 -16.99
CA LEU A 221 -16.18 -0.67 -16.52
C LEU A 221 -15.40 0.28 -17.43
N MET A 222 -16.03 1.34 -17.92
CA MET A 222 -15.35 2.32 -18.80
C MET A 222 -14.64 1.69 -20.01
N GLY A 223 -15.23 0.62 -20.59
CA GLY A 223 -14.68 -0.10 -21.74
C GLY A 223 -13.57 -1.11 -21.43
N GLU A 224 -13.10 -1.20 -20.19
CA GLU A 224 -12.01 -2.09 -19.78
C GLU A 224 -12.48 -3.16 -18.79
N ARG A 225 -11.76 -4.28 -18.70
CA ARG A 225 -12.10 -5.41 -17.82
C ARG A 225 -11.42 -5.30 -16.46
N TYR A 226 -12.21 -5.43 -15.39
CA TYR A 226 -11.77 -5.38 -14.00
C TYR A 226 -12.24 -6.60 -13.22
N LEU A 227 -11.43 -7.01 -12.24
CA LEU A 227 -11.69 -8.08 -11.29
C LEU A 227 -12.08 -7.50 -9.94
N LEU A 228 -13.34 -7.62 -9.53
CA LEU A 228 -13.82 -7.12 -8.24
C LEU A 228 -13.76 -8.24 -7.19
N PRO A 229 -13.09 -8.03 -6.03
CA PRO A 229 -13.11 -8.99 -4.93
C PRO A 229 -14.53 -9.20 -4.37
N PRO A 230 -14.78 -10.31 -3.64
CA PRO A 230 -16.05 -10.53 -2.97
C PRO A 230 -16.34 -9.44 -1.93
N HIS A 231 -17.61 -9.05 -1.82
CA HIS A 231 -18.11 -8.05 -0.86
C HIS A 231 -17.43 -6.68 -0.87
N CYS A 232 -16.63 -6.34 -1.89
CA CYS A 232 -15.99 -5.04 -1.96
C CYS A 232 -17.02 -3.94 -2.27
N SER A 233 -16.81 -2.75 -1.73
CA SER A 233 -17.49 -1.51 -2.14
C SER A 233 -16.46 -0.47 -2.54
N PHE A 234 -16.74 0.37 -3.53
CA PHE A 234 -15.81 1.43 -3.91
C PHE A 234 -16.48 2.67 -4.48
N LEU A 235 -15.81 3.81 -4.36
CA LEU A 235 -16.18 5.07 -4.99
C LEU A 235 -14.97 5.66 -5.72
N LEU A 236 -15.10 5.89 -7.02
CA LEU A 236 -14.07 6.49 -7.87
C LEU A 236 -14.31 8.00 -7.94
N SER A 237 -13.72 8.75 -7.02
CA SER A 237 -13.83 10.20 -7.01
C SER A 237 -12.64 10.85 -6.32
N ASP A 238 -12.50 12.17 -6.49
CA ASP A 238 -11.52 12.96 -5.76
C ASP A 238 -12.09 13.58 -4.48
N ILE A 239 -11.21 14.18 -3.68
CA ILE A 239 -11.54 14.71 -2.34
C ILE A 239 -12.70 15.72 -2.35
N THR A 240 -12.92 16.42 -3.46
CA THR A 240 -14.03 17.38 -3.60
C THR A 240 -15.39 16.71 -3.78
N ARG A 241 -15.43 15.41 -4.11
CA ARG A 241 -16.66 14.64 -4.37
C ARG A 241 -16.74 13.38 -3.48
N MET A 242 -16.44 13.53 -2.19
CA MET A 242 -16.57 12.45 -1.20
C MET A 242 -17.98 12.28 -0.62
N GLN A 243 -18.91 13.19 -0.91
CA GLN A 243 -20.25 13.18 -0.33
C GLN A 243 -20.99 11.84 -0.49
N PRO A 244 -20.91 11.12 -1.62
CA PRO A 244 -21.54 9.80 -1.75
C PRO A 244 -21.03 8.77 -0.73
N LEU A 245 -19.74 8.86 -0.33
CA LEU A 245 -19.18 7.99 0.70
C LEU A 245 -19.75 8.30 2.08
N VAL A 246 -20.03 9.57 2.37
CA VAL A 246 -20.69 10.00 3.61
C VAL A 246 -22.17 9.59 3.59
N ASN A 247 -22.86 9.83 2.47
CA ASN A 247 -24.25 9.47 2.25
C ASN A 247 -24.48 7.95 2.20
N TYR A 248 -23.42 7.14 2.04
CA TYR A 248 -23.49 5.68 2.20
C TYR A 248 -24.02 5.30 3.60
N GLY A 249 -23.86 6.16 4.60
CA GLY A 249 -24.41 5.97 5.93
C GLY A 249 -23.69 4.92 6.79
N LYS A 250 -22.65 4.28 6.23
CA LYS A 250 -21.78 3.36 6.98
C LYS A 250 -20.82 4.12 7.90
N LYS A 251 -20.59 3.55 9.08
CA LYS A 251 -19.48 3.90 9.96
C LYS A 251 -18.47 2.77 9.93
N PHE A 252 -17.19 3.12 10.02
CA PHE A 252 -16.10 2.18 9.90
C PHE A 252 -15.39 2.01 11.24
N ASP A 253 -15.05 0.78 11.58
CA ASP A 253 -14.27 0.43 12.77
C ASP A 253 -12.76 0.56 12.50
N ALA A 254 -12.36 0.53 11.22
CA ALA A 254 -11.00 0.78 10.78
C ALA A 254 -10.96 1.65 9.52
N ILE A 255 -10.13 2.68 9.54
CA ILE A 255 -9.84 3.54 8.38
C ILE A 255 -8.34 3.52 8.13
N VAL A 256 -7.94 3.03 6.94
CA VAL A 256 -6.55 3.04 6.47
C VAL A 256 -6.39 4.11 5.40
N LEU A 257 -5.30 4.89 5.47
CA LEU A 257 -5.01 5.95 4.51
C LEU A 257 -3.60 5.77 3.92
N ASP A 258 -3.47 5.92 2.60
CA ASP A 258 -2.16 6.11 1.91
C ASP A 258 -2.16 7.43 1.11
N PRO A 259 -2.07 8.60 1.79
CA PRO A 259 -2.16 9.89 1.11
C PRO A 259 -1.08 10.09 0.04
N PRO A 260 -1.39 10.79 -1.07
CA PRO A 260 -0.41 11.15 -2.10
C PRO A 260 0.53 12.27 -1.63
N TRP A 261 1.41 11.95 -0.68
CA TRP A 261 2.32 12.89 -0.03
C TRP A 261 3.17 13.70 -1.00
N GLU A 262 3.37 14.99 -0.68
CA GLU A 262 4.24 15.86 -1.48
C GLU A 262 5.65 15.30 -1.67
N ASN A 263 6.01 15.10 -2.94
CA ASN A 263 7.36 14.77 -3.34
C ASN A 263 7.92 15.74 -4.40
N LYS A 264 9.13 16.27 -4.17
CA LYS A 264 9.83 17.18 -5.10
C LYS A 264 10.13 16.52 -6.45
N SER A 265 10.29 15.19 -6.49
CA SER A 265 10.45 14.44 -7.76
C SER A 265 9.13 14.37 -8.54
N VAL A 266 8.02 14.09 -7.85
CA VAL A 266 6.68 14.04 -8.43
C VAL A 266 6.21 15.41 -8.92
N LYS A 267 6.53 16.49 -8.19
CA LYS A 267 6.27 17.87 -8.64
C LYS A 267 6.95 18.20 -9.98
N ARG A 268 8.07 17.55 -10.31
CA ARG A 268 8.77 17.73 -11.60
C ARG A 268 8.21 16.87 -12.73
N SER A 269 7.55 15.75 -12.42
CA SER A 269 7.04 14.83 -13.45
C SER A 269 5.65 15.19 -13.97
N ARG A 270 4.89 16.07 -13.29
CA ARG A 270 3.51 16.48 -13.64
C ARG A 270 2.49 15.32 -13.77
N ARG A 271 2.85 14.11 -13.34
CA ARG A 271 2.07 12.87 -13.59
C ARG A 271 0.84 12.70 -12.69
N TYR A 272 0.69 13.51 -11.64
CA TYR A 272 -0.47 13.47 -10.74
C TYR A 272 -0.79 14.88 -10.22
N SER A 273 -2.07 15.20 -10.05
CA SER A 273 -2.48 16.34 -9.24
C SER A 273 -2.01 16.11 -7.79
N PHE A 274 -1.23 17.06 -7.27
CA PHE A 274 -0.70 16.95 -5.92
C PHE A 274 -1.77 17.47 -4.94
N LEU A 275 -1.98 16.74 -3.84
CA LEU A 275 -2.86 17.16 -2.75
C LEU A 275 -2.02 17.83 -1.63
N PRO A 276 -2.12 19.16 -1.42
CA PRO A 276 -1.56 19.83 -0.25
C PRO A 276 -1.87 19.08 1.03
N SER A 277 -0.86 18.87 1.89
CA SER A 277 -1.07 18.19 3.16
C SER A 277 -2.20 18.84 3.98
N SER A 278 -2.35 20.17 3.89
CA SER A 278 -3.45 20.90 4.53
C SER A 278 -4.85 20.47 4.06
N GLN A 279 -5.01 20.08 2.79
CA GLN A 279 -6.30 19.61 2.25
C GLN A 279 -6.70 18.24 2.80
N LEU A 280 -5.76 17.46 3.37
CA LEU A 280 -6.12 16.21 4.06
C LEU A 280 -7.10 16.45 5.20
N ARG A 281 -7.06 17.63 5.85
CA ARG A 281 -8.04 17.98 6.90
C ARG A 281 -9.50 17.94 6.41
N TRP A 282 -9.73 18.13 5.11
CA TRP A 282 -11.08 18.09 4.51
C TRP A 282 -11.68 16.69 4.43
N LEU A 283 -10.87 15.63 4.61
CA LEU A 283 -11.43 14.27 4.65
C LEU A 283 -12.41 14.16 5.82
N PRO A 284 -13.63 13.63 5.59
CA PRO A 284 -14.66 13.53 6.62
C PRO A 284 -14.42 12.35 7.58
N VAL A 285 -13.17 12.10 8.00
CA VAL A 285 -12.80 10.98 8.89
C VAL A 285 -13.65 10.95 10.17
N PRO A 286 -13.90 12.07 10.88
CA PRO A 286 -14.80 12.06 12.04
C PRO A 286 -16.23 11.62 11.71
N LEU A 287 -16.73 11.95 10.51
CA LEU A 287 -18.06 11.55 10.06
C LEU A 287 -18.11 10.10 9.57
N LEU A 288 -16.98 9.49 9.23
CA LEU A 288 -16.89 8.10 8.76
C LEU A 288 -16.53 7.12 9.89
N SER A 289 -15.98 7.62 11.00
CA SER A 289 -15.49 6.79 12.11
C SER A 289 -16.63 6.29 13.01
N ALA A 290 -16.64 5.00 13.32
CA ALA A 290 -17.38 4.46 14.46
C ALA A 290 -16.68 4.84 15.80
N PRO A 291 -17.37 4.76 16.95
CA PRO A 291 -16.72 4.94 18.25
C PRO A 291 -15.54 3.97 18.43
N GLY A 292 -14.37 4.49 18.81
CA GLY A 292 -13.15 3.68 18.96
C GLY A 292 -12.49 3.26 17.64
N CYS A 293 -12.96 3.79 16.50
CA CYS A 293 -12.41 3.46 15.18
C CYS A 293 -10.88 3.59 15.16
N MET A 294 -10.21 2.54 14.68
CA MET A 294 -8.79 2.57 14.44
C MET A 294 -8.50 3.36 13.16
N VAL A 295 -7.58 4.31 13.24
CA VAL A 295 -7.13 5.09 12.09
C VAL A 295 -5.64 4.80 11.87
N ALA A 296 -5.29 4.34 10.68
CA ALA A 296 -3.92 4.01 10.31
C ALA A 296 -3.51 4.80 9.06
N THR A 297 -2.37 5.48 9.11
CA THR A 297 -1.91 6.36 8.01
C THR A 297 -0.48 6.01 7.61
N TRP A 298 -0.29 5.62 6.35
CA TRP A 298 1.03 5.45 5.76
C TRP A 298 1.70 6.82 5.59
N VAL A 299 2.97 6.90 5.97
CA VAL A 299 3.77 8.13 5.92
C VAL A 299 5.15 7.83 5.33
N THR A 300 5.55 8.64 4.36
CA THR A 300 6.92 8.59 3.81
C THR A 300 7.95 8.94 4.89
N ASN A 301 9.23 8.61 4.70
CA ASN A 301 10.31 8.98 5.64
C ASN A 301 10.64 10.48 5.77
N ARG A 302 9.78 11.37 5.26
CA ARG A 302 9.91 12.82 5.45
C ARG A 302 9.29 13.23 6.77
N GLN A 303 10.11 13.70 7.70
CA GLN A 303 9.66 14.07 9.05
C GLN A 303 8.56 15.13 9.10
N LYS A 304 8.52 16.05 8.12
CA LYS A 304 7.42 17.02 8.04
C LYS A 304 6.05 16.36 7.92
N HIS A 305 5.96 15.22 7.23
CA HIS A 305 4.70 14.51 7.02
C HIS A 305 4.33 13.70 8.27
N LEU A 306 5.32 13.10 8.93
CA LEU A 306 5.12 12.41 10.20
C LEU A 306 4.64 13.35 11.30
N ARG A 307 5.29 14.52 11.45
CA ARG A 307 4.84 15.57 12.36
C ARG A 307 3.43 16.06 12.02
N PHE A 308 3.15 16.35 10.76
CA PHE A 308 1.82 16.76 10.33
C PHE A 308 0.74 15.71 10.69
N VAL A 309 0.99 14.41 10.49
CA VAL A 309 0.00 13.40 10.88
C VAL A 309 -0.25 13.42 12.39
N LYS A 310 0.81 13.42 13.19
CA LYS A 310 0.73 13.24 14.65
C LYS A 310 0.30 14.49 15.41
N GLU A 311 0.79 15.66 14.99
CA GLU A 311 0.66 16.92 15.73
C GLU A 311 -0.49 17.79 15.18
N ASP A 312 -0.89 17.58 13.92
CA ASP A 312 -1.87 18.42 13.25
C ASP A 312 -3.13 17.66 12.82
N LEU A 313 -2.98 16.60 12.03
CA LEU A 313 -4.08 15.92 11.35
C LEU A 313 -4.91 15.06 12.32
N TYR A 314 -4.24 14.20 13.10
CA TYR A 314 -4.92 13.34 14.07
C TYR A 314 -5.62 14.15 15.16
N PRO A 315 -4.98 15.16 15.80
CA PRO A 315 -5.67 16.04 16.74
C PRO A 315 -6.87 16.77 16.12
N HIS A 316 -6.76 17.24 14.87
CA HIS A 316 -7.87 17.87 14.16
C HIS A 316 -9.07 16.95 13.96
N TRP A 317 -8.83 15.66 13.72
CA TRP A 317 -9.89 14.65 13.62
C TRP A 317 -10.33 14.06 14.96
N GLY A 318 -9.73 14.44 16.09
CA GLY A 318 -10.01 13.80 17.39
C GLY A 318 -9.48 12.36 17.47
N VAL A 319 -8.39 12.07 16.75
CA VAL A 319 -7.67 10.79 16.80
C VAL A 319 -6.50 10.90 17.76
N GLU A 320 -6.43 9.98 18.71
CA GLU A 320 -5.31 9.81 19.63
C GLU A 320 -4.23 8.94 18.95
N VAL A 321 -2.99 9.42 18.87
CA VAL A 321 -1.86 8.62 18.35
C VAL A 321 -1.46 7.58 19.38
N LEU A 322 -1.38 6.31 18.98
CA LEU A 322 -1.10 5.18 19.87
C LEU A 322 0.22 4.46 19.55
N ALA A 323 0.54 4.26 18.27
CA ALA A 323 1.70 3.48 17.86
C ALA A 323 2.28 3.91 16.50
N GLU A 324 3.55 3.55 16.26
CA GLU A 324 4.24 3.63 14.98
C GLU A 324 4.69 2.21 14.58
N TRP A 325 4.21 1.70 13.45
CA TRP A 325 4.71 0.46 12.84
C TRP A 325 5.59 0.76 11.64
N LEU A 326 6.44 -0.19 11.27
CA LEU A 326 7.45 -0.01 10.22
C LEU A 326 7.28 -1.09 9.17
N TRP A 327 6.97 -0.70 7.94
CA TRP A 327 7.04 -1.62 6.80
C TRP A 327 8.47 -1.69 6.29
N VAL A 328 9.16 -2.79 6.57
CA VAL A 328 10.53 -3.09 6.13
C VAL A 328 10.49 -3.87 4.81
N LYS A 329 11.27 -3.40 3.86
CA LYS A 329 11.30 -3.87 2.48
C LYS A 329 12.55 -4.69 2.21
N ILE A 330 12.34 -5.96 1.91
CA ILE A 330 13.40 -6.91 1.59
C ILE A 330 13.32 -7.40 0.14
N THR A 331 14.41 -7.97 -0.36
CA THR A 331 14.49 -8.68 -1.64
C THR A 331 14.09 -10.15 -1.45
N ARG A 332 14.00 -10.91 -2.55
CA ARG A 332 13.87 -12.38 -2.55
C ARG A 332 15.06 -13.07 -1.86
N SER A 333 16.24 -12.43 -1.85
CA SER A 333 17.43 -12.89 -1.12
C SER A 333 17.42 -12.52 0.37
N GLY A 334 16.38 -11.86 0.88
CA GLY A 334 16.30 -11.43 2.29
C GLY A 334 17.12 -10.18 2.62
N GLU A 335 17.75 -9.54 1.64
CA GLU A 335 18.50 -8.30 1.82
C GLU A 335 17.56 -7.09 1.80
N PHE A 336 17.94 -5.97 2.42
CA PHE A 336 17.18 -4.74 2.26
C PHE A 336 17.22 -4.23 0.81
N VAL A 337 16.08 -3.76 0.29
CA VAL A 337 16.01 -3.19 -1.08
C VAL A 337 16.89 -1.95 -1.28
N PHE A 338 17.23 -1.26 -0.18
CA PHE A 338 18.24 -0.21 -0.09
C PHE A 338 19.04 -0.42 1.20
N PRO A 339 20.33 -0.03 1.25
CA PRO A 339 21.08 -0.03 2.50
C PRO A 339 20.33 0.74 3.58
N LEU A 340 20.23 0.17 4.79
CA LEU A 340 19.45 0.76 5.89
C LEU A 340 19.89 2.19 6.21
N ASP A 341 21.20 2.40 6.23
CA ASP A 341 21.84 3.68 6.56
C ASP A 341 21.96 4.63 5.36
N SER A 342 21.30 4.32 4.23
CA SER A 342 21.29 5.20 3.05
C SER A 342 20.74 6.59 3.39
N PRO A 343 21.39 7.69 2.96
CA PRO A 343 21.01 9.05 3.35
C PRO A 343 19.71 9.53 2.69
N HIS A 344 19.33 8.98 1.54
CA HIS A 344 18.21 9.50 0.74
C HIS A 344 17.02 8.56 0.61
N LYS A 345 17.26 7.25 0.61
CA LYS A 345 16.20 6.23 0.48
C LYS A 345 16.36 5.23 1.61
N LYS A 346 15.32 5.06 2.41
CA LYS A 346 15.29 4.05 3.45
C LYS A 346 14.54 2.80 2.95
N PRO A 347 14.94 1.59 3.35
CA PRO A 347 14.23 0.36 3.02
C PRO A 347 13.00 0.16 3.91
N TYR A 348 12.43 1.22 4.49
CA TYR A 348 11.23 1.11 5.29
C TYR A 348 10.30 2.30 5.07
N GLU A 349 9.03 2.16 5.46
CA GLU A 349 8.05 3.26 5.56
C GLU A 349 7.32 3.17 6.91
N VAL A 350 6.77 4.30 7.37
CA VAL A 350 6.12 4.39 8.68
C VAL A 350 4.61 4.27 8.50
N LEU A 351 3.97 3.51 9.38
CA LEU A 351 2.53 3.47 9.56
C LEU A 351 2.22 4.06 10.94
N VAL A 352 1.53 5.20 10.99
CA VAL A 352 1.05 5.78 12.24
C VAL A 352 -0.31 5.18 12.55
N LEU A 353 -0.52 4.70 13.77
CA LEU A 353 -1.79 4.15 14.23
C LEU A 353 -2.34 4.98 15.38
N GLY A 354 -3.65 5.19 15.36
CA GLY A 354 -4.37 5.88 16.41
C GLY A 354 -5.81 5.38 16.54
N ARG A 355 -6.52 5.93 17.54
CA ARG A 355 -7.95 5.68 17.73
C ARG A 355 -8.73 6.96 17.75
N PHE A 356 -9.87 6.95 17.07
CA PHE A 356 -10.83 8.03 17.11
C PHE A 356 -11.51 8.06 18.48
N ARG A 357 -11.32 9.15 19.20
CA ARG A 357 -11.93 9.42 20.51
C ARG A 357 -13.08 10.43 20.44
N GLY A 358 -13.31 11.03 19.27
CA GLY A 358 -14.29 12.11 19.10
C GLY A 358 -13.84 13.43 19.73
N SER A 359 -14.77 14.38 19.84
CA SER A 359 -14.51 15.66 20.52
C SER A 359 -14.47 15.46 22.04
N LYS A 360 -13.54 16.16 22.70
CA LYS A 360 -13.28 16.10 24.15
C LYS A 360 -14.46 16.50 25.04
N ASP A 361 -15.55 17.02 24.48
CA ASP A 361 -16.75 17.44 25.22
C ASP A 361 -17.69 16.30 25.62
N HIS A 362 -17.45 15.07 25.16
CA HIS A 362 -18.16 13.90 25.68
C HIS A 362 -17.40 13.33 26.88
N SER A 363 -17.51 14.02 28.01
CA SER A 363 -17.23 13.44 29.32
C SER A 363 -18.11 12.21 29.52
N VAL A 364 -17.46 11.05 29.68
CA VAL A 364 -18.02 9.82 30.28
C VAL A 364 -19.21 9.22 29.51
N SER A 365 -18.90 8.37 28.53
CA SER A 365 -19.63 7.11 28.45
C SER A 365 -18.62 5.97 28.46
N ASP A 366 -18.59 5.30 29.60
CA ASP A 366 -17.94 4.03 29.87
C ASP A 366 -18.38 2.99 28.83
N SER A 367 -17.70 2.93 27.68
CA SER A 367 -17.90 1.83 26.73
C SER A 367 -17.04 0.67 27.18
N THR A 368 -17.66 -0.25 27.90
CA THR A 368 -17.18 -1.49 28.51
C THR A 368 -16.61 -2.53 27.54
N LYS A 369 -16.07 -2.12 26.38
CA LYS A 369 -15.23 -3.00 25.54
C LYS A 369 -13.78 -2.66 25.84
N SER A 370 -13.07 -3.59 26.47
CA SER A 370 -11.61 -3.51 26.57
C SER A 370 -11.03 -3.52 25.15
N GLU A 371 -10.74 -2.34 24.62
CA GLU A 371 -10.08 -2.25 23.32
C GLU A 371 -8.65 -2.83 23.47
N PRO A 372 -8.20 -3.70 22.56
CA PRO A 372 -6.88 -4.31 22.67
C PRO A 372 -5.79 -3.24 22.62
N ALA A 373 -4.77 -3.33 23.46
CA ALA A 373 -3.64 -2.40 23.41
C ALA A 373 -2.90 -2.54 22.08
N LEU A 374 -2.56 -1.42 21.44
CA LEU A 374 -1.74 -1.41 20.22
C LEU A 374 -0.26 -1.37 20.61
N PRO A 375 0.54 -2.40 20.30
CA PRO A 375 1.97 -2.38 20.57
C PRO A 375 2.68 -1.39 19.65
N ASP A 376 3.67 -0.68 20.20
CA ASP A 376 4.51 0.23 19.43
C ASP A 376 5.64 -0.53 18.71
N LYS A 377 6.16 0.04 17.62
CA LYS A 377 7.36 -0.42 16.87
C LYS A 377 7.28 -1.82 16.28
N ARG A 378 6.10 -2.29 15.88
CA ARG A 378 5.96 -3.55 15.12
C ARG A 378 6.55 -3.44 13.72
N LEU A 379 7.10 -4.55 13.22
CA LEU A 379 7.61 -4.68 11.86
C LEU A 379 6.60 -5.39 10.95
N LEU A 380 6.36 -4.83 9.77
CA LEU A 380 5.75 -5.51 8.64
C LEU A 380 6.88 -5.79 7.66
N VAL A 381 7.32 -7.04 7.50
CA VAL A 381 8.42 -7.40 6.60
C VAL A 381 7.85 -8.01 5.33
N SER A 382 8.17 -7.46 4.17
CA SER A 382 7.75 -8.06 2.89
C SER A 382 8.62 -7.63 1.72
N ILE A 383 8.48 -8.34 0.61
CA ILE A 383 9.01 -7.92 -0.67
C ILE A 383 8.07 -6.87 -1.27
N PRO A 384 8.54 -5.65 -1.57
CA PRO A 384 7.67 -4.63 -2.13
C PRO A 384 7.29 -4.97 -3.58
N SER A 385 6.17 -4.43 -4.02
CA SER A 385 5.79 -4.48 -5.42
C SER A 385 6.65 -3.53 -6.26
N LEU A 386 6.96 -3.95 -7.48
CA LEU A 386 7.51 -3.10 -8.54
C LEU A 386 6.48 -2.07 -9.02
N LEU A 387 5.19 -2.32 -8.80
CA LEU A 387 4.14 -1.35 -9.07
C LEU A 387 4.21 -0.22 -8.05
N HIS A 388 4.32 1.01 -8.56
CA HIS A 388 4.60 2.18 -7.75
C HIS A 388 3.58 2.35 -6.61
N SER A 389 4.09 2.56 -5.39
CA SER A 389 3.34 2.88 -4.16
C SER A 389 2.33 1.81 -3.70
N GLN A 390 2.41 0.55 -4.15
CA GLN A 390 1.52 -0.50 -3.66
C GLN A 390 2.01 -1.00 -2.29
N LYS A 391 1.30 -0.61 -1.22
CA LYS A 391 1.57 -1.04 0.15
C LYS A 391 1.08 -2.46 0.41
N PRO A 392 1.63 -3.19 1.39
CA PRO A 392 1.04 -4.43 1.86
C PRO A 392 -0.35 -4.17 2.43
N SER A 393 -1.27 -5.12 2.25
CA SER A 393 -2.58 -5.06 2.89
C SER A 393 -2.42 -5.17 4.39
N LEU A 394 -3.14 -4.32 5.12
CA LEU A 394 -3.20 -4.37 6.57
C LEU A 394 -4.36 -5.24 7.08
N SER A 395 -5.16 -5.84 6.18
CA SER A 395 -6.40 -6.50 6.56
C SER A 395 -6.20 -7.68 7.51
N GLU A 396 -5.16 -8.50 7.35
CA GLU A 396 -4.91 -9.62 8.26
C GLU A 396 -4.22 -9.20 9.56
N VAL A 397 -3.27 -8.27 9.49
CA VAL A 397 -2.51 -7.82 10.68
C VAL A 397 -3.36 -6.98 11.64
N LEU A 398 -4.37 -6.27 11.13
CA LEU A 398 -5.27 -5.47 11.97
C LEU A 398 -6.40 -6.30 12.60
N LYS A 399 -6.68 -7.51 12.13
CA LYS A 399 -7.78 -8.37 12.65
C LYS A 399 -7.65 -8.64 14.15
N GLU A 400 -6.45 -8.77 14.67
CA GLU A 400 -6.22 -9.02 16.10
C GLU A 400 -6.60 -7.84 16.99
N TYR A 401 -6.67 -6.64 16.40
CA TYR A 401 -6.99 -5.40 17.08
C TYR A 401 -8.42 -4.90 16.80
N LEU A 402 -9.18 -5.69 16.04
CA LEU A 402 -10.51 -5.39 15.53
C LEU A 402 -11.50 -6.47 15.96
N SER A 403 -12.77 -6.08 16.12
CA SER A 403 -13.83 -7.07 16.38
C SER A 403 -14.12 -7.91 15.12
N PRO A 404 -14.65 -9.14 15.24
CA PRO A 404 -15.14 -9.87 14.08
C PRO A 404 -16.25 -9.10 13.36
N GLY A 405 -16.25 -9.13 12.02
CA GLY A 405 -17.28 -8.49 11.19
C GLY A 405 -17.19 -6.96 11.09
N THR A 406 -16.03 -6.37 11.41
CA THR A 406 -15.81 -4.93 11.32
C THR A 406 -15.92 -4.38 9.91
N GLU A 407 -16.47 -3.17 9.81
CA GLU A 407 -16.52 -2.40 8.59
C GLU A 407 -15.21 -1.64 8.42
N CYS A 408 -14.50 -1.89 7.31
CA CYS A 408 -13.20 -1.28 7.03
C CYS A 408 -13.26 -0.36 5.81
N LEU A 409 -12.56 0.76 5.89
CA LEU A 409 -12.42 1.73 4.80
C LEU A 409 -10.95 1.96 4.46
N GLU A 410 -10.63 1.96 3.17
CA GLU A 410 -9.34 2.42 2.64
C GLU A 410 -9.53 3.73 1.85
N LEU A 411 -8.86 4.79 2.29
CA LEU A 411 -8.83 6.10 1.62
C LEU A 411 -7.55 6.25 0.80
N PHE A 412 -7.67 6.88 -0.37
CA PHE A 412 -6.63 6.94 -1.41
C PHE A 412 -6.23 5.55 -1.94
N ALA A 413 -7.18 4.61 -1.88
CA ALA A 413 -6.98 3.26 -2.33
C ALA A 413 -6.66 3.21 -3.83
N ARG A 414 -5.87 2.19 -4.21
CA ARG A 414 -5.60 1.84 -5.62
C ARG A 414 -5.83 0.37 -5.92
N SER A 415 -6.18 -0.39 -4.87
CA SER A 415 -6.54 -1.78 -4.93
C SER A 415 -7.76 -2.00 -4.04
N LEU A 416 -8.74 -2.75 -4.54
CA LEU A 416 -9.88 -3.22 -3.75
C LEU A 416 -9.49 -4.42 -2.89
N GLN A 417 -10.06 -4.49 -1.68
CA GLN A 417 -9.90 -5.62 -0.77
C GLN A 417 -11.26 -6.30 -0.49
N PRO A 418 -11.29 -7.62 -0.25
CA PRO A 418 -12.51 -8.33 0.09
C PRO A 418 -13.20 -7.77 1.32
N GLY A 419 -14.48 -7.45 1.23
CA GLY A 419 -15.27 -6.91 2.34
C GLY A 419 -14.92 -5.48 2.78
N TRP A 420 -14.00 -4.80 2.11
CA TRP A 420 -13.64 -3.42 2.42
C TRP A 420 -14.44 -2.44 1.54
N THR A 421 -14.64 -1.25 2.08
CA THR A 421 -14.98 -0.07 1.27
C THR A 421 -13.69 0.63 0.89
N SER A 422 -13.57 1.06 -0.37
CA SER A 422 -12.37 1.71 -0.89
C SER A 422 -12.74 3.02 -1.58
N TRP A 423 -11.90 4.04 -1.45
CA TRP A 423 -12.13 5.32 -2.11
C TRP A 423 -10.81 5.92 -2.63
N GLY A 424 -10.86 6.52 -3.82
CA GLY A 424 -9.78 7.33 -4.37
C GLY A 424 -9.84 7.47 -5.89
N ASN A 425 -9.02 8.37 -6.43
CA ASN A 425 -8.99 8.69 -7.86
C ASN A 425 -8.52 7.53 -8.76
N GLU A 426 -7.92 6.50 -8.17
CA GLU A 426 -7.39 5.33 -8.86
C GLU A 426 -7.88 4.02 -8.20
N VAL A 427 -9.03 4.06 -7.52
CA VAL A 427 -9.50 3.01 -6.58
C VAL A 427 -9.52 1.59 -7.14
N ILE A 428 -9.76 1.43 -8.45
CA ILE A 428 -9.81 0.14 -9.16
C ILE A 428 -8.57 -0.14 -10.02
N LYS A 429 -7.49 0.65 -9.90
CA LYS A 429 -6.31 0.55 -10.78
C LYS A 429 -5.74 -0.85 -10.83
N PHE A 430 -5.47 -1.44 -9.67
CA PHE A 430 -4.88 -2.78 -9.59
C PHE A 430 -5.91 -3.92 -9.71
N GLN A 431 -7.15 -3.62 -10.06
CA GLN A 431 -8.17 -4.61 -10.42
C GLN A 431 -8.24 -4.86 -11.92
N HIS A 432 -7.52 -4.07 -12.73
CA HIS A 432 -7.48 -4.29 -14.17
C HIS A 432 -6.90 -5.67 -14.51
N VAL A 433 -7.56 -6.43 -15.40
CA VAL A 433 -7.19 -7.83 -15.73
C VAL A 433 -5.72 -8.01 -16.17
N ARG A 434 -5.12 -6.99 -16.80
CA ARG A 434 -3.69 -6.92 -17.17
C ARG A 434 -2.71 -7.27 -16.04
N PHE A 435 -3.08 -7.05 -14.77
CA PHE A 435 -2.25 -7.37 -13.61
C PHE A 435 -2.39 -8.83 -13.13
N PHE A 436 -3.26 -9.62 -13.78
CA PHE A 436 -3.55 -11.00 -13.41
C PHE A 436 -3.22 -11.95 -14.56
N ASP A 437 -2.77 -13.16 -14.19
CA ASP A 437 -2.83 -14.32 -15.06
C ASP A 437 -4.23 -14.93 -14.93
N VAL A 438 -4.85 -15.31 -16.05
CA VAL A 438 -6.25 -15.77 -16.10
C VAL A 438 -6.29 -17.17 -16.70
N GLU A 439 -6.81 -18.12 -15.95
CA GLU A 439 -6.96 -19.53 -16.34
C GLU A 439 -8.45 -19.91 -16.30
N PRO A 440 -8.98 -20.57 -17.35
CA PRO A 440 -10.33 -21.14 -17.31
C PRO A 440 -10.46 -22.22 -16.22
N THR A 441 -11.60 -22.28 -15.53
CA THR A 441 -11.89 -23.35 -14.56
C THR A 441 -13.21 -24.03 -14.85
N SER A 442 -13.26 -25.35 -14.65
CA SER A 442 -14.47 -26.16 -14.90
C SER A 442 -15.45 -26.21 -13.72
N SER A 443 -15.14 -25.62 -12.55
CA SER A 443 -16.01 -25.66 -11.36
C SER A 443 -15.63 -24.61 -10.30
N PRO A 444 -16.59 -24.11 -9.49
CA PRO A 444 -16.28 -23.24 -8.37
C PRO A 444 -15.51 -24.02 -7.29
N ILE A 445 -14.20 -23.77 -7.18
CA ILE A 445 -13.42 -24.24 -6.04
C ILE A 445 -13.79 -23.36 -4.85
N VAL A 446 -14.78 -23.78 -4.06
CA VAL A 446 -15.08 -23.16 -2.77
C VAL A 446 -13.87 -23.40 -1.87
N ALA A 447 -13.20 -22.33 -1.46
CA ALA A 447 -12.16 -22.40 -0.44
C ALA A 447 -12.75 -23.07 0.81
N SER A 448 -12.23 -24.25 1.15
CA SER A 448 -12.65 -24.96 2.36
C SER A 448 -12.18 -24.15 3.57
N PRO A 449 -13.02 -23.95 4.60
CA PRO A 449 -12.54 -23.39 5.86
C PRO A 449 -11.47 -24.32 6.42
N SER A 450 -10.37 -23.73 6.88
CA SER A 450 -9.25 -24.41 7.54
C SER A 450 -9.76 -25.51 8.47
N ARG A 451 -9.39 -26.77 8.21
CA ARG A 451 -9.70 -27.90 9.08
C ARG A 451 -9.29 -27.54 10.50
N ARG A 452 -10.26 -27.40 11.41
CA ARG A 452 -10.01 -27.57 12.84
C ARG A 452 -9.41 -28.97 13.01
N SER A 453 -8.31 -29.04 13.74
CA SER A 453 -7.68 -30.27 14.19
C SER A 453 -8.75 -31.17 14.82
N PRO A 454 -8.86 -32.46 14.45
CA PRO A 454 -9.79 -33.35 15.12
C PRO A 454 -9.32 -33.57 16.56
N LEU A 455 -10.21 -33.29 17.50
CA LEU A 455 -10.10 -33.75 18.89
C LEU A 455 -9.87 -35.26 18.88
N ARG A 456 -8.84 -35.73 19.59
CA ARG A 456 -8.62 -37.16 19.81
C ARG A 456 -9.77 -37.73 20.65
N PRO A 457 -10.43 -38.82 20.22
CA PRO A 457 -11.36 -39.56 21.06
C PRO A 457 -10.56 -40.54 21.94
N GLY A 458 -10.69 -40.41 23.26
CA GLY A 458 -10.04 -41.31 24.19
C GLY A 458 -10.07 -40.77 25.60
N ASP A 459 -11.26 -40.74 26.20
CA ASP A 459 -11.46 -41.11 27.60
C ASP A 459 -12.93 -41.54 27.75
N SER A 460 -13.11 -42.81 28.09
CA SER A 460 -14.41 -43.41 28.38
C SER A 460 -14.76 -43.15 29.85
N PRO A 461 -16.05 -42.95 30.18
CA PRO A 461 -16.46 -42.81 31.56
C PRO A 461 -16.46 -44.19 32.21
N THR A 462 -15.75 -44.34 33.33
CA THR A 462 -15.94 -45.46 34.25
C THR A 462 -17.06 -45.10 35.20
N ASP A 463 -18.13 -45.90 35.17
CA ASP A 463 -19.10 -46.01 36.26
C ASP A 463 -18.40 -46.54 37.51
N GLY A 464 -18.69 -45.90 38.65
CA GLY A 464 -18.21 -46.26 39.99
C GLY A 464 -18.70 -45.26 41.03
#